data_AF-A0AAV0XZZ8-F1
#
_entry.id   AF-A0AAV0XZZ8-F1
#
_cell.length_a   1.000
_cell.length_b   1.000
_cell.length_c   1.000
_cell.angle_alpha   90.00
_cell.angle_beta   90.00
_cell.angle_gamma   90.00
#
_symmetry.space_group_name_H-M   'P 1'
#
loop_
_entity.id
_entity.type
_entity.pdbx_description
1 polymer ?
#
loop_
_entity_poly.entity_id
_entity_poly.type
_entity_poly.pdbx_seq_one_letter_code
_entity_poly.pdbx_strand_id
1 'polypeptide(L)'
;MLGNRIGFCKRVQEVNTNVVIIHCFLHRENLTTRTIQPELFSVLQDVIQIVNFIKSRALNTRILHAMCDEMGSQYVNLLYHSDVRWFSRGKILTRVMSAFRNTNFSNGKKTLIY
;
A
#
# COMPACT_ATOMS: atom_id res chain seq x y z
N MET A 1 21.59 13.69 2.72
CA MET A 1 23.01 13.31 2.49
C MET A 1 23.46 12.48 3.71
N LEU A 2 24.32 11.44 3.57
CA LEU A 2 24.75 10.62 4.73
C LEU A 2 25.57 11.47 5.71
N GLY A 3 26.11 12.60 5.22
CA GLY A 3 26.71 13.65 6.03
C GLY A 3 27.78 13.09 6.96
N ASN A 4 27.73 13.50 8.23
CA ASN A 4 28.67 13.07 9.25
C ASN A 4 28.56 11.58 9.66
N ARG A 5 27.63 10.79 9.09
CA ARG A 5 27.45 9.37 9.43
C ARG A 5 28.20 8.40 8.52
N ILE A 6 28.99 8.90 7.57
CA ILE A 6 29.73 8.07 6.60
C ILE A 6 30.72 7.13 7.33
N GLY A 7 31.44 7.62 8.34
CA GLY A 7 32.39 6.81 9.11
C GLY A 7 31.72 5.64 9.85
N PHE A 8 30.57 5.89 10.47
CA PHE A 8 29.77 4.85 11.12
C PHE A 8 29.28 3.81 10.11
N CYS A 9 28.74 4.25 8.97
CA CYS A 9 28.26 3.34 7.93
C CYS A 9 29.36 2.40 7.43
N LYS A 10 30.57 2.94 7.23
CA LYS A 10 31.74 2.17 6.83
C LYS A 10 32.13 1.13 7.88
N ARG A 11 32.17 1.52 9.16
CA ARG A 11 32.47 0.60 10.26
C ARG A 11 31.46 -0.54 10.39
N VAL A 12 30.17 -0.27 10.18
CA VAL A 12 29.12 -1.29 10.20
C VAL A 12 29.29 -2.27 9.03
N GLN A 13 29.66 -1.78 7.84
CA GLN A 13 29.90 -2.63 6.67
C GLN A 13 31.17 -3.49 6.81
N GLU A 14 32.19 -3.02 7.53
CA GLU A 14 33.38 -3.81 7.86
C GLU A 14 33.06 -5.00 8.77
N VAL A 15 32.11 -4.84 9.70
CA VAL A 15 31.68 -5.90 10.62
C VAL A 15 30.67 -6.84 9.96
N ASN A 16 29.82 -6.32 9.09
CA ASN A 16 28.84 -7.11 8.34
C ASN A 16 28.65 -6.55 6.93
N THR A 17 29.24 -7.21 5.94
CA THR A 17 29.16 -6.82 4.53
C THR A 17 27.75 -6.94 3.94
N ASN A 18 26.84 -7.66 4.59
CA ASN A 18 25.45 -7.79 4.15
C ASN A 18 24.56 -6.60 4.57
N VAL A 19 25.08 -5.64 5.35
CA VAL A 19 24.32 -4.45 5.73
C VAL A 19 24.13 -3.51 4.54
N VAL A 20 22.86 -3.20 4.27
CA VAL A 20 22.46 -2.18 3.29
C VAL A 20 22.28 -0.84 3.99
N ILE A 21 23.14 0.13 3.69
CA ILE A 21 23.01 1.49 4.20
C ILE A 21 22.09 2.29 3.27
N ILE A 22 20.93 2.68 3.79
CA ILE A 22 19.98 3.52 3.05
C ILE A 22 20.13 4.96 3.50
N HIS A 23 20.69 5.76 2.61
CA HIS A 23 21.00 7.15 2.87
C HIS A 23 19.74 8.05 2.95
N CYS A 24 18.82 7.91 2.00
CA CYS A 24 17.56 8.66 2.01
C CYS A 24 16.44 7.74 1.52
N PHE A 25 15.63 7.28 2.47
CA PHE A 25 14.54 6.35 2.19
C PHE A 25 13.57 6.90 1.14
N LEU A 26 13.25 8.21 1.21
CA LEU A 26 12.38 8.90 0.24
C LEU A 26 12.98 8.92 -1.18
N HIS A 27 14.28 9.10 -1.29
CA HIS A 27 14.96 9.07 -2.59
C HIS A 27 14.93 7.65 -3.19
N ARG A 28 15.19 6.63 -2.37
CA ARG A 28 15.11 5.24 -2.79
C ARG A 28 13.71 4.86 -3.22
N GLU A 29 12.68 5.33 -2.50
CA GLU A 29 11.29 5.18 -2.90
C GLU A 29 11.01 5.78 -4.28
N ASN A 30 11.45 7.02 -4.54
CA ASN A 30 11.26 7.68 -5.83
C ASN A 30 12.04 7.01 -6.98
N LEU A 31 13.15 6.32 -6.68
CA LEU A 31 13.83 5.49 -7.67
C LEU A 31 13.03 4.20 -7.94
N THR A 32 12.48 3.57 -6.91
CA THR A 32 11.66 2.36 -7.06
C THR A 32 10.39 2.61 -7.86
N THR A 33 9.75 3.78 -7.72
CA THR A 33 8.58 4.14 -8.53
C THR A 33 8.88 4.23 -10.02
N ARG A 34 10.11 4.61 -10.39
CA ARG A 34 10.56 4.70 -11.79
C ARG A 34 10.89 3.34 -12.42
N THR A 35 11.14 2.33 -11.60
CA THR A 35 11.51 0.97 -12.06
C THR A 35 10.33 0.01 -12.12
N ILE A 36 9.11 0.46 -11.81
CA ILE A 36 7.91 -0.37 -11.82
C ILE A 36 7.35 -0.51 -13.23
N GLN A 37 6.80 -1.70 -13.51
CA GLN A 37 6.10 -1.98 -14.76
C GLN A 37 4.95 -0.98 -14.98
N PRO A 38 4.80 -0.40 -16.19
CA PRO A 38 3.78 0.61 -16.47
C PRO A 38 2.36 0.21 -16.07
N GLU A 39 2.01 -1.06 -16.26
CA GLU A 39 0.68 -1.63 -15.96
C GLU A 39 0.41 -1.66 -14.45
N LEU A 40 1.43 -1.96 -13.64
CA LEU A 40 1.29 -1.93 -12.19
C LEU A 40 1.22 -0.48 -11.68
N PHE A 41 1.95 0.43 -12.32
CA PHE A 41 1.91 1.85 -11.99
C PHE A 41 0.54 2.47 -12.27
N SER A 42 -0.08 2.16 -13.41
CA SER A 42 -1.41 2.66 -13.76
C SER A 42 -2.48 2.19 -12.76
N VAL A 43 -2.54 0.89 -12.46
CA VAL A 43 -3.45 0.33 -11.47
C VAL A 43 -3.29 1.00 -10.11
N LEU A 44 -2.04 1.29 -9.71
CA LEU A 44 -1.80 1.97 -8.46
C LEU A 44 -2.30 3.43 -8.46
N GLN A 45 -2.15 4.16 -9.57
CA GLN A 45 -2.71 5.51 -9.67
C GLN A 45 -4.24 5.50 -9.59
N ASP A 46 -4.89 4.54 -10.26
CA ASP A 46 -6.35 4.38 -10.22
C ASP A 46 -6.84 4.13 -8.80
N VAL A 47 -6.19 3.19 -8.09
CA VAL A 47 -6.51 2.89 -6.68
C VAL A 47 -6.36 4.13 -5.80
N ILE A 48 -5.31 4.93 -6.01
CA ILE A 48 -5.09 6.17 -5.25
C ILE A 48 -6.18 7.19 -5.54
N GLN A 49 -6.56 7.36 -6.81
CA GLN A 49 -7.62 8.28 -7.19
C GLN A 49 -8.96 7.88 -6.56
N ILE A 50 -9.29 6.59 -6.57
CA ILE A 50 -10.50 6.04 -5.95
C ILE A 50 -10.49 6.29 -4.44
N VAL A 51 -9.40 5.98 -3.75
CA VAL A 51 -9.27 6.17 -2.29
C VAL A 51 -9.38 7.65 -1.93
N ASN A 52 -8.73 8.53 -2.70
CA ASN A 52 -8.82 9.97 -2.50
C ASN A 52 -10.25 10.50 -2.73
N PHE A 53 -10.95 10.01 -3.75
CA PHE A 53 -12.35 10.36 -3.99
C PHE A 53 -13.26 9.92 -2.83
N ILE A 54 -13.07 8.71 -2.30
CA ILE A 54 -13.83 8.21 -1.15
C ILE A 54 -13.57 9.06 0.10
N LYS A 55 -12.31 9.43 0.34
CA LYS A 55 -11.91 10.23 1.51
C LYS A 55 -12.25 11.70 1.38
N SER A 56 -12.41 12.23 0.16
CA SER A 56 -12.77 13.63 -0.08
C SER A 56 -14.13 14.02 0.49
N ARG A 57 -15.02 13.04 0.72
CA ARG A 57 -16.38 13.29 1.23
C ARG A 57 -16.70 12.34 2.39
N ALA A 58 -17.17 12.90 3.51
CA ALA A 58 -17.58 12.12 4.68
C ALA A 58 -18.69 11.10 4.35
N LEU A 59 -19.60 11.45 3.45
CA LEU A 59 -20.67 10.55 2.99
C LEU A 59 -20.10 9.32 2.27
N ASN A 60 -19.16 9.51 1.34
CA ASN A 60 -18.54 8.40 0.60
C ASN A 60 -17.79 7.44 1.56
N THR A 61 -17.12 7.99 2.57
CA THR A 61 -16.46 7.19 3.60
C THR A 61 -17.46 6.35 4.41
N ARG A 62 -18.61 6.93 4.78
CA ARG A 62 -19.69 6.21 5.49
C ARG A 62 -20.33 5.12 4.63
N ILE A 63 -20.58 5.39 3.35
CA ILE A 63 -21.13 4.41 2.40
C ILE A 63 -20.16 3.24 2.23
N LEU A 64 -18.87 3.51 2.04
CA LEU A 64 -17.87 2.46 1.96
C LEU A 64 -17.82 1.62 3.25
N HIS A 65 -17.87 2.26 4.41
CA HIS A 65 -17.89 1.57 5.70
C HIS A 65 -19.07 0.60 5.80
N ALA A 66 -20.28 1.07 5.46
CA ALA A 66 -21.49 0.23 5.44
C ALA A 66 -21.36 -0.95 4.45
N MET A 67 -20.84 -0.72 3.25
CA MET A 67 -20.58 -1.79 2.28
C MET A 67 -19.55 -2.81 2.80
N CYS A 68 -18.48 -2.35 3.45
CA CYS A 68 -17.47 -3.24 4.03
C CYS A 68 -18.03 -4.06 5.21
N ASP A 69 -18.89 -3.47 6.04
CA ASP A 69 -19.56 -4.15 7.15
C ASP A 69 -20.52 -5.24 6.64
N GLU A 70 -21.33 -4.94 5.63
CA GLU A 70 -22.22 -5.92 4.98
C GLU A 70 -21.44 -7.09 4.36
N MET A 71 -20.25 -6.82 3.83
CA MET A 71 -19.39 -7.83 3.21
C MET A 71 -18.53 -8.62 4.23
N GLY A 72 -18.64 -8.33 5.53
CA GLY A 72 -17.85 -8.99 6.57
C GLY A 72 -16.34 -8.72 6.49
N SER A 73 -15.94 -7.60 5.88
CA SER A 73 -14.52 -7.25 5.72
C SER A 73 -13.93 -6.75 7.03
N GLN A 74 -12.78 -7.29 7.44
CA GLN A 74 -12.02 -6.81 8.61
C GLN A 74 -11.40 -5.41 8.41
N TYR A 75 -11.37 -4.89 7.19
CA TYR A 75 -10.68 -3.64 6.84
C TYR A 75 -11.65 -2.50 6.56
N VAL A 76 -12.37 -2.08 7.60
CA VAL A 76 -13.43 -1.06 7.50
C VAL A 76 -12.88 0.38 7.43
N ASN A 77 -11.60 0.57 7.79
CA ASN A 77 -10.92 1.87 7.73
C ASN A 77 -9.80 1.89 6.68
N LEU A 78 -10.11 2.37 5.47
CA LEU A 78 -9.08 2.84 4.54
C LEU A 78 -8.29 3.96 5.24
N LEU A 79 -6.95 3.86 5.26
CA LEU A 79 -6.12 4.93 5.84
C LEU A 79 -6.24 6.19 4.98
N TYR A 80 -6.28 7.34 5.64
CA TYR A 80 -6.06 8.62 4.98
C TYR A 80 -4.63 8.63 4.40
N HIS A 81 -4.47 8.95 3.12
CA HIS A 81 -3.15 9.10 2.53
C HIS A 81 -2.77 10.58 2.53
N SER A 82 -1.55 10.89 2.98
CA SER A 82 -0.82 12.09 2.58
C SER A 82 0.22 11.69 1.54
N ASP A 83 0.27 12.38 0.40
CA ASP A 83 0.99 12.04 -0.85
C ASP A 83 2.51 11.80 -0.76
N VAL A 84 3.08 11.76 0.44
CA VAL A 84 4.52 11.99 0.66
C VAL A 84 5.37 10.71 0.62
N ARG A 85 4.78 9.50 0.58
CA ARG A 85 5.54 8.23 0.66
C ARG A 85 4.99 7.11 -0.23
N TRP A 86 5.87 6.49 -1.02
CA TRP A 86 5.55 5.31 -1.83
C TRP A 86 5.12 4.12 -0.96
N PHE A 87 5.72 3.94 0.22
CA PHE A 87 5.38 2.84 1.12
C PHE A 87 3.92 2.89 1.61
N SER A 88 3.33 4.08 1.72
CA SER A 88 1.91 4.22 2.03
C SER A 88 1.00 3.86 0.85
N ARG A 89 1.44 4.06 -0.40
CA ARG A 89 0.72 3.63 -1.60
C ARG A 89 0.65 2.09 -1.67
N GLY A 90 1.77 1.43 -1.40
CA GLY A 90 1.83 -0.04 -1.31
C GLY A 90 0.92 -0.61 -0.22
N LYS A 91 0.91 0.00 0.97
CA LYS A 91 0.02 -0.41 2.07
C LYS A 91 -1.46 -0.26 1.74
N ILE A 92 -1.82 0.77 0.99
CA ILE A 92 -3.21 0.98 0.54
C ILE A 92 -3.59 -0.08 -0.47
N LEU A 93 -2.72 -0.38 -1.44
CA LEU A 93 -2.97 -1.46 -2.37
C LEU A 93 -3.19 -2.79 -1.63
N THR A 94 -2.36 -3.11 -0.63
CA THR A 94 -2.55 -4.32 0.19
C THR A 94 -3.91 -4.31 0.91
N ARG A 95 -4.33 -3.18 1.49
CA ARG A 95 -5.61 -3.06 2.21
C ARG A 95 -6.83 -3.14 1.29
N VAL A 96 -6.75 -2.49 0.15
CA VAL A 96 -7.76 -2.53 -0.91
C VAL A 96 -7.90 -3.96 -1.41
N MET A 97 -6.78 -4.60 -1.77
CA MET A 97 -6.79 -6.00 -2.19
C MET A 97 -7.32 -6.92 -1.11
N SER A 98 -6.98 -6.74 0.17
CA SER A 98 -7.54 -7.58 1.24
C SER A 98 -9.03 -7.35 1.47
N ALA A 99 -9.52 -6.11 1.31
CA ALA A 99 -10.95 -5.81 1.39
C ALA A 99 -11.74 -6.46 0.24
N PHE A 100 -11.21 -6.42 -0.99
CA PHE A 100 -11.85 -7.00 -2.19
C PHE A 100 -11.51 -8.48 -2.44
N ARG A 101 -10.57 -9.09 -1.69
CA ARG A 101 -10.25 -10.52 -1.80
C ARG A 101 -11.28 -11.39 -1.09
N ASN A 102 -11.89 -10.89 -0.01
CA ASN A 102 -12.96 -11.59 0.70
C ASN A 102 -14.29 -11.61 -0.08
N THR A 103 -14.41 -10.80 -1.14
CA THR A 103 -15.62 -10.67 -1.95
C THR A 103 -15.63 -11.62 -3.15
N ASN A 104 -14.50 -12.23 -3.50
CA ASN A 104 -14.31 -13.02 -4.72
C ASN A 104 -14.12 -14.53 -4.48
N PHE A 105 -14.53 -15.06 -3.33
CA PHE A 105 -14.53 -16.52 -3.11
C PHE A 105 -15.83 -17.11 -2.53
N SER A 106 -16.82 -16.27 -2.19
CA SER A 106 -18.10 -16.73 -1.63
C SER A 106 -19.25 -16.86 -2.64
N ASN A 107 -19.09 -16.39 -3.89
CA ASN A 107 -20.13 -16.51 -4.93
C ASN A 107 -19.87 -17.59 -6.01
N GLY A 108 -19.04 -18.60 -5.70
CA GLY A 108 -18.60 -19.57 -6.70
C GLY A 108 -19.02 -21.02 -6.51
N LYS A 109 -19.34 -21.52 -5.31
CA LYS A 109 -19.66 -22.95 -5.09
C LYS A 109 -20.53 -23.18 -3.84
N LYS A 110 -21.84 -23.04 -4.00
CA LYS A 110 -22.83 -23.81 -3.22
C LYS A 110 -23.82 -24.44 -4.20
N THR A 111 -23.31 -25.35 -5.04
CA THR A 111 -24.17 -26.29 -5.76
C THR A 111 -24.22 -27.57 -4.94
N LEU A 112 -25.39 -27.78 -4.34
CA LEU A 112 -26.05 -29.04 -3.99
C LEU A 112 -25.26 -30.31 -4.28
N ILE A 113 -24.97 -31.08 -3.24
CA ILE A 113 -25.14 -32.53 -3.29
C ILE A 113 -25.54 -33.02 -1.90
N TYR A 114 -26.59 -33.86 -1.88
CA TYR A 114 -27.08 -34.61 -0.74
C TYR A 114 -25.97 -35.48 -0.12
#